data_AF-A0A838PCI6-F1
#
_entry.id   AF-A0A838PCI6-F1
#
_cell.length_a   1.000
_cell.length_b   1.000
_cell.length_c   1.000
_cell.angle_alpha   90.00
_cell.angle_beta   90.00
_cell.angle_gamma   90.00
#
_symmetry.space_group_name_H-M   'P 1'
#
loop_
_entity.id
_entity.type
_entity.pdbx_description
1 polymer ?
#
loop_
_entity_poly.entity_id
_entity_poly.type
_entity_poly.pdbx_seq_one_letter_code
_entity_poly.pdbx_strand_id
1 'polypeptide(L)'
;PQPGSPAGGVDAGGSSGERDTAVQSVNPMDSIRGFEGQCANLYFKVFALHLRQQRLDFPFTLRTRRPPLDPMNCLISFLYALLRHDCIAALTATGLDPFVGYLHSDRPARPGLALDLMEEFRPLIADRLAITLVNRRQIELKDFTPREGGAFELKKDSRKAVIVAYQTRKQDIITHPVIGQEFRIGQLMLTQARILARHLRGDIPEYLPCVLR
;
A
#
# COMPACT_ATOMS: atom_id res chain seq x y z
N PRO A 1 45.93 -60.48 35.28
CA PRO A 1 45.87 -60.16 33.82
C PRO A 1 44.42 -60.02 33.37
N GLN A 2 43.98 -58.77 33.16
CA GLN A 2 42.85 -58.40 32.29
C GLN A 2 43.21 -58.72 30.81
N PRO A 3 42.30 -58.64 29.80
CA PRO A 3 41.00 -57.91 29.69
C PRO A 3 39.88 -58.80 29.07
N GLY A 4 38.63 -58.41 28.76
CA GLY A 4 37.84 -57.17 28.80
C GLY A 4 36.49 -57.44 28.10
N SER A 5 35.42 -56.79 28.59
CA SER A 5 34.11 -56.30 28.04
C SER A 5 33.51 -56.85 26.71
N PRO A 6 32.20 -56.63 26.37
CA PRO A 6 31.25 -55.63 26.91
C PRO A 6 29.74 -56.00 27.03
N ALA A 7 29.01 -55.02 27.58
CA ALA A 7 27.67 -54.55 27.20
C ALA A 7 26.40 -55.21 27.77
N GLY A 8 25.71 -54.43 28.59
CA GLY A 8 24.26 -54.55 28.80
C GLY A 8 23.78 -53.82 30.04
N GLY A 9 23.07 -52.69 29.87
CA GLY A 9 22.02 -52.31 30.79
C GLY A 9 22.04 -50.89 31.36
N VAL A 10 21.26 -50.02 30.70
CA VAL A 10 20.32 -49.02 31.26
C VAL A 10 20.76 -48.21 32.47
N ASP A 11 21.04 -46.92 32.25
CA ASP A 11 20.87 -45.89 33.29
C ASP A 11 19.84 -44.86 32.81
N ALA A 12 18.81 -44.70 33.62
CA ALA A 12 17.76 -43.71 33.52
C ALA A 12 18.11 -42.55 34.45
N GLY A 13 18.11 -41.32 33.93
CA GLY A 13 18.09 -40.12 34.77
C GLY A 13 18.95 -38.97 34.25
N GLY A 14 18.31 -37.83 34.00
CA GLY A 14 18.95 -36.57 33.63
C GLY A 14 18.98 -36.37 32.11
N SER A 15 18.58 -35.25 31.53
CA SER A 15 18.20 -33.96 32.06
C SER A 15 17.16 -33.38 31.11
N SER A 16 16.15 -32.74 31.69
CA SER A 16 15.24 -31.78 31.08
C SER A 16 15.90 -31.08 29.89
N GLY A 17 15.59 -31.56 28.68
CA GLY A 17 15.94 -30.83 27.47
C GLY A 17 15.26 -29.49 27.57
N GLU A 18 16.05 -28.46 27.79
CA GLU A 18 15.70 -27.07 27.58
C GLU A 18 15.02 -27.01 26.22
N ARG A 19 13.68 -26.99 26.25
CA ARG A 19 12.93 -26.39 25.17
C ARG A 19 13.29 -24.92 25.29
N ASP A 20 14.38 -24.55 24.62
CA ASP A 20 14.59 -23.21 24.12
C ASP A 20 13.33 -22.88 23.32
N THR A 21 12.32 -22.41 24.04
CA THR A 21 11.29 -21.55 23.49
C THR A 21 12.03 -20.31 23.09
N ALA A 22 12.62 -20.35 21.89
CA ALA A 22 12.84 -19.19 21.08
C ALA A 22 11.46 -18.57 20.87
N VAL A 23 10.98 -17.85 21.89
CA VAL A 23 10.02 -16.78 21.73
C VAL A 23 10.77 -15.81 20.84
N GLN A 24 10.68 -16.01 19.53
CA GLN A 24 11.10 -15.02 18.56
C GLN A 24 10.40 -13.75 19.02
N SER A 25 11.19 -12.79 19.50
CA SER A 25 10.70 -11.47 19.84
C SER A 25 10.01 -10.95 18.59
N VAL A 26 8.68 -11.02 18.55
CA VAL A 26 7.91 -10.62 17.38
C VAL A 26 8.21 -9.14 17.21
N ASN A 27 8.90 -8.79 16.12
CA ASN A 27 9.22 -7.40 15.85
C ASN A 27 7.89 -6.63 15.80
N PRO A 28 7.70 -5.59 16.64
CA PRO A 28 6.45 -4.82 16.67
C PRO A 28 6.04 -4.32 15.27
N MET A 29 7.01 -4.01 14.41
CA MET A 29 6.77 -3.58 13.03
C MET A 29 6.18 -4.67 12.15
N ASP A 30 6.59 -5.93 12.34
CA ASP A 30 6.03 -7.04 11.57
C ASP A 30 4.60 -7.37 12.01
N SER A 31 4.28 -7.15 13.29
CA SER A 31 2.91 -7.22 13.79
C SER A 31 2.02 -6.14 13.15
N ILE A 32 2.48 -4.89 13.12
CA ILE A 32 1.74 -3.77 12.50
C ILE A 32 1.49 -4.05 11.01
N ARG A 33 2.50 -4.48 10.26
CA ARG A 33 2.36 -4.88 8.85
C ARG A 33 1.39 -6.05 8.66
N GLY A 34 1.37 -6.99 9.62
CA GLY A 34 0.42 -8.10 9.65
C GLY A 34 -1.03 -7.62 9.76
N PHE A 35 -1.30 -6.69 10.69
CA PHE A 35 -2.62 -6.07 10.83
C PHE A 35 -3.00 -5.25 9.59
N GLU A 36 -2.07 -4.47 9.03
CA GLU A 36 -2.29 -3.71 7.79
C GLU A 36 -2.71 -4.64 6.64
N GLY A 37 -2.03 -5.80 6.49
CA GLY A 37 -2.38 -6.80 5.48
C GLY A 37 -3.80 -7.36 5.65
N GLN A 38 -4.22 -7.62 6.89
CA GLN A 38 -5.58 -8.07 7.20
C GLN A 38 -6.62 -6.98 6.91
N CYS A 39 -6.37 -5.74 7.34
CA CYS A 39 -7.21 -4.58 7.05
C CYS A 39 -7.35 -4.34 5.55
N ALA A 40 -6.26 -4.43 4.78
CA ALA A 40 -6.28 -4.30 3.33
C ALA A 40 -7.11 -5.41 2.66
N ASN A 41 -7.00 -6.66 3.13
CA ASN A 41 -7.81 -7.76 2.61
C ASN A 41 -9.31 -7.51 2.81
N LEU A 42 -9.70 -7.10 4.02
CA LEU A 42 -11.09 -6.75 4.33
C LEU A 42 -11.58 -5.54 3.52
N TYR A 43 -10.75 -4.50 3.43
CA TYR A 43 -11.05 -3.30 2.63
C TYR A 43 -11.37 -3.67 1.18
N PHE A 44 -10.55 -4.49 0.53
CA PHE A 44 -10.75 -4.83 -0.87
C PHE A 44 -11.93 -5.77 -1.12
N LYS A 45 -12.33 -6.60 -0.14
CA LYS A 45 -13.60 -7.34 -0.20
C LYS A 45 -14.80 -6.39 -0.27
N VAL A 46 -14.77 -5.31 0.52
CA VAL A 46 -15.84 -4.30 0.52
C VAL A 46 -15.74 -3.36 -0.69
N PHE A 47 -14.52 -3.07 -1.18
CA PHE A 47 -14.29 -2.29 -2.40
C PHE A 47 -15.06 -2.87 -3.59
N ALA A 48 -15.03 -4.20 -3.77
CA ALA A 48 -15.74 -4.88 -4.86
C ALA A 48 -17.25 -4.58 -4.88
N LEU A 49 -17.86 -4.38 -3.69
CA LEU A 49 -19.29 -4.09 -3.56
C LEU A 49 -19.67 -2.71 -4.13
N HIS A 50 -18.72 -1.77 -4.20
CA HIS A 50 -18.91 -0.42 -4.73
C HIS A 50 -18.93 -0.35 -6.26
N LEU A 51 -18.52 -1.42 -6.95
CA LEU A 51 -18.67 -1.55 -8.39
C LEU A 51 -20.15 -1.80 -8.68
N ARG A 52 -20.85 -0.81 -9.22
CA ARG A 52 -22.30 -0.87 -9.54
C ARG A 52 -22.56 -1.20 -11.01
N GLN A 53 -21.55 -1.05 -11.86
CA GLN A 53 -21.60 -1.33 -13.29
C GLN A 53 -20.42 -2.23 -13.68
N GLN A 54 -20.55 -2.95 -14.79
CA GLN A 54 -19.46 -3.76 -15.36
C GLN A 54 -18.88 -4.83 -14.42
N ARG A 55 -19.66 -5.35 -13.46
CA ARG A 55 -19.19 -6.34 -12.45
C ARG A 55 -18.64 -7.62 -13.06
N LEU A 56 -19.23 -8.08 -14.17
CA LEU A 56 -18.79 -9.29 -14.87
C LEU A 56 -17.45 -9.07 -15.59
N ASP A 57 -17.25 -7.86 -16.12
CA ASP A 57 -16.04 -7.47 -16.86
C ASP A 57 -14.87 -7.06 -15.95
N PHE A 58 -15.19 -6.65 -14.71
CA PHE A 58 -14.23 -6.28 -13.68
C PHE A 58 -14.40 -7.16 -12.43
N PRO A 59 -14.14 -8.48 -12.53
CA PRO A 59 -14.15 -9.34 -11.36
C PRO A 59 -13.03 -8.90 -10.42
N PHE A 60 -13.38 -8.55 -9.19
CA PHE A 60 -12.40 -8.09 -8.21
C PHE A 60 -12.60 -8.81 -6.88
N THR A 61 -11.70 -9.74 -6.60
CA THR A 61 -11.75 -10.58 -5.38
C THR A 61 -10.66 -10.22 -4.40
N LEU A 62 -9.45 -9.95 -4.90
CA LEU A 62 -8.29 -9.64 -4.07
C LEU A 62 -7.32 -8.72 -4.82
N ARG A 63 -6.49 -8.00 -4.08
CA ARG A 63 -5.48 -7.11 -4.67
C ARG A 63 -4.26 -7.91 -5.13
N THR A 64 -4.08 -8.09 -6.44
CA THR A 64 -2.88 -8.68 -7.05
C THR A 64 -2.00 -7.57 -7.63
N ARG A 65 -0.79 -7.39 -7.08
CA ARG A 65 0.08 -6.27 -7.48
C ARG A 65 1.06 -6.63 -8.61
N ARG A 66 1.62 -7.85 -8.61
CA ARG A 66 2.68 -8.26 -9.54
C ARG A 66 2.58 -9.78 -9.83
N PRO A 67 1.98 -10.19 -10.97
CA PRO A 67 1.28 -9.37 -11.96
C PRO A 67 -0.14 -8.96 -11.54
N PRO A 68 -0.74 -7.92 -12.13
CA PRO A 68 -2.17 -7.64 -12.02
C PRO A 68 -2.96 -8.64 -12.87
N LEU A 69 -3.71 -9.54 -12.22
CA LEU A 69 -4.38 -10.67 -12.88
C LEU A 69 -5.77 -10.33 -13.44
N ASP A 70 -6.24 -9.11 -13.24
CA ASP A 70 -7.51 -8.63 -13.78
C ASP A 70 -7.46 -7.13 -14.13
N PRO A 71 -8.41 -6.63 -14.94
CA PRO A 71 -8.47 -5.23 -15.37
C PRO A 71 -8.56 -4.22 -14.22
N MET A 72 -9.27 -4.55 -13.13
CA MET A 72 -9.41 -3.65 -11.99
C MET A 72 -8.09 -3.52 -11.22
N ASN A 73 -7.40 -4.64 -10.99
CA ASN A 73 -6.06 -4.66 -10.42
C ASN A 73 -5.04 -3.92 -11.30
N CYS A 74 -5.17 -3.98 -12.63
CA CYS A 74 -4.36 -3.20 -13.56
C CYS A 74 -4.60 -1.69 -13.37
N LEU A 75 -5.87 -1.25 -13.36
CA LEU A 75 -6.25 0.15 -13.18
C LEU A 75 -5.78 0.72 -11.84
N ILE A 76 -6.03 0.01 -10.73
CA ILE A 76 -5.60 0.43 -9.38
C ILE A 76 -4.06 0.47 -9.31
N SER A 77 -3.36 -0.52 -9.89
CA SER A 77 -1.89 -0.49 -9.94
C SER A 77 -1.36 0.73 -10.68
N PHE A 78 -2.00 1.11 -11.79
CA PHE A 78 -1.61 2.28 -12.56
C PHE A 78 -1.86 3.58 -11.79
N LEU A 79 -3.02 3.72 -11.15
CA LEU A 79 -3.34 4.88 -10.31
C LEU A 79 -2.42 5.00 -9.09
N TYR A 80 -2.07 3.89 -8.44
CA TYR A 80 -1.08 3.90 -7.35
C TYR A 80 0.31 4.29 -7.83
N ALA A 81 0.70 3.95 -9.06
CA ALA A 81 1.96 4.40 -9.62
C ALA A 81 1.97 5.93 -9.76
N LEU A 82 0.90 6.54 -10.28
CA LEU A 82 0.75 8.00 -10.38
C LEU A 82 0.79 8.66 -9.01
N LEU A 83 0.02 8.13 -8.05
CA LEU A 83 -0.03 8.66 -6.68
C LEU A 83 1.32 8.58 -5.98
N ARG A 84 2.05 7.48 -6.15
CA ARG A 84 3.41 7.33 -5.64
C ARG A 84 4.35 8.39 -6.22
N HIS A 85 4.26 8.70 -7.52
CA HIS A 85 5.07 9.75 -8.12
C HIS A 85 4.77 11.13 -7.52
N ASP A 86 3.50 11.43 -7.24
CA ASP A 86 3.13 12.67 -6.54
C ASP A 86 3.69 12.73 -5.11
N CYS A 87 3.67 11.61 -4.37
CA CYS A 87 4.24 11.55 -3.02
C CYS A 87 5.77 11.71 -3.01
N ILE A 88 6.47 11.08 -3.96
CA ILE A 88 7.91 11.29 -4.17
C ILE A 88 8.19 12.76 -4.42
N ALA A 89 7.46 13.39 -5.36
CA ALA A 89 7.66 14.79 -5.69
C ALA A 89 7.40 15.71 -4.48
N ALA A 90 6.36 15.43 -3.68
CA ALA A 90 6.04 16.19 -2.47
C ALA A 90 7.14 16.09 -1.40
N LEU A 91 7.63 14.88 -1.13
CA LEU A 91 8.72 14.64 -0.17
C LEU A 91 10.01 15.35 -0.62
N THR A 92 10.42 15.15 -1.88
CA THR A 92 11.59 15.81 -2.44
C THR A 92 11.47 17.35 -2.39
N ALA A 93 10.30 17.90 -2.72
CA ALA A 93 10.07 19.35 -2.68
C ALA A 93 10.12 19.95 -1.26
N THR A 94 10.01 19.11 -0.22
CA THR A 94 10.11 19.52 1.19
C THR A 94 11.47 19.21 1.81
N GLY A 95 12.42 18.69 1.03
CA GLY A 95 13.76 18.33 1.48
C GLY A 95 13.85 16.98 2.19
N LEU A 96 12.79 16.17 2.16
CA LEU A 96 12.80 14.81 2.70
C LEU A 96 13.29 13.80 1.65
N ASP A 97 14.05 12.80 2.09
CA ASP A 97 14.44 11.67 1.25
C ASP A 97 13.25 10.69 1.09
N PRO A 98 12.70 10.50 -0.13
CA PRO A 98 11.57 9.60 -0.35
C PRO A 98 11.84 8.12 -0.06
N PHE A 99 13.10 7.72 0.11
CA PHE A 99 13.52 6.32 0.25
C PHE A 99 13.66 5.85 1.70
N VAL A 100 13.74 6.76 2.67
CA VAL A 100 13.93 6.44 4.10
C VAL A 100 12.56 6.24 4.78
N GLY A 101 12.02 5.02 4.70
CA GLY A 101 10.69 4.69 5.22
C GLY A 101 10.67 4.35 6.71
N TYR A 102 9.52 4.58 7.37
CA TYR A 102 9.27 4.15 8.75
C TYR A 102 8.55 2.80 8.77
N LEU A 103 7.41 2.69 8.08
CA LEU A 103 6.58 1.49 8.07
C LEU A 103 7.01 0.52 6.97
N HIS A 104 7.25 1.01 5.77
CA HIS A 104 7.80 0.23 4.68
C HIS A 104 9.31 0.09 4.81
N SER A 105 9.79 -1.14 5.00
CA SER A 105 11.22 -1.42 5.17
C SER A 105 12.08 -0.95 4.01
N ASP A 106 13.28 -0.49 4.36
CA ASP A 106 14.34 -0.07 3.45
C ASP A 106 14.81 -1.26 2.60
N ARG A 107 14.14 -1.45 1.47
CA ARG A 107 14.64 -2.27 0.38
C ARG A 107 15.27 -1.32 -0.63
N PRO A 108 16.49 -1.61 -1.12
CA PRO A 108 17.13 -0.79 -2.15
C PRO A 108 16.18 -0.49 -3.30
N ALA A 109 16.14 0.78 -3.72
CA ALA A 109 15.30 1.30 -4.80
C ALA A 109 13.77 1.27 -4.59
N ARG A 110 13.27 1.00 -3.37
CA ARG A 110 11.86 1.18 -3.01
C ARG A 110 11.70 2.50 -2.24
N PRO A 111 10.85 3.44 -2.70
CA PRO A 111 10.69 4.73 -2.03
C PRO A 111 9.82 4.55 -0.76
N GLY A 112 10.43 4.07 0.32
CA GLY A 112 9.74 3.66 1.55
C GLY A 112 8.87 4.77 2.14
N LEU A 113 9.43 5.97 2.32
CA LEU A 113 8.71 7.11 2.87
C LEU A 113 7.56 7.56 1.96
N ALA A 114 7.77 7.50 0.65
CA ALA A 114 6.69 7.84 -0.28
C ALA A 114 5.53 6.84 -0.23
N LEU A 115 5.81 5.57 0.09
CA LEU A 115 4.75 4.58 0.29
C LEU A 115 4.02 4.80 1.62
N ASP A 116 4.74 5.15 2.68
CA ASP A 116 4.15 5.51 3.97
C ASP A 116 3.20 6.71 3.83
N LEU A 117 3.68 7.80 3.21
CA LEU A 117 2.87 8.98 2.93
C LEU A 117 1.68 8.67 2.01
N MET A 118 1.87 7.77 1.04
CA MET A 118 0.83 7.40 0.09
C MET A 118 -0.36 6.68 0.76
N GLU A 119 -0.16 5.93 1.85
CA GLU A 119 -1.25 5.16 2.48
C GLU A 119 -2.45 6.04 2.89
N GLU A 120 -2.22 7.30 3.28
CA GLU A 120 -3.28 8.26 3.62
C GLU A 120 -4.20 8.61 2.43
N PHE A 121 -3.67 8.51 1.20
CA PHE A 121 -4.33 9.05 0.02
C PHE A 121 -4.89 7.98 -0.93
N ARG A 122 -4.51 6.71 -0.76
CA ARG A 122 -4.95 5.63 -1.65
C ARG A 122 -6.48 5.52 -1.74
N PRO A 123 -7.23 5.49 -0.62
CA PRO A 123 -8.69 5.42 -0.68
C PRO A 123 -9.30 6.69 -1.29
N LEU A 124 -8.79 7.87 -0.93
CA LEU A 124 -9.35 9.17 -1.32
C LEU A 124 -9.21 9.47 -2.82
N ILE A 125 -8.03 9.19 -3.36
CA ILE A 125 -7.65 9.61 -4.71
C ILE A 125 -7.76 8.43 -5.67
N ALA A 126 -6.96 7.39 -5.45
CA ALA A 126 -6.82 6.31 -6.42
C ALA A 126 -8.03 5.36 -6.44
N ASP A 127 -8.44 4.85 -5.28
CA ASP A 127 -9.48 3.82 -5.20
C ASP A 127 -10.85 4.39 -5.59
N ARG A 128 -11.19 5.58 -5.08
CA ARG A 128 -12.42 6.31 -5.48
C ARG A 128 -12.43 6.65 -6.98
N LEU A 129 -11.30 7.04 -7.56
CA LEU A 129 -11.21 7.33 -8.99
C LEU A 129 -11.41 6.05 -9.82
N ALA A 130 -10.77 4.93 -9.43
CA ALA A 130 -10.96 3.65 -10.11
C ALA A 130 -12.43 3.24 -10.15
N ILE A 131 -13.12 3.29 -8.99
CA ILE A 131 -14.56 3.01 -8.90
C ILE A 131 -15.35 3.95 -9.81
N THR A 132 -15.03 5.25 -9.79
CA THR A 132 -15.74 6.26 -10.58
C THR A 132 -15.61 6.01 -12.08
N LEU A 133 -14.39 5.74 -12.57
CA LEU A 133 -14.11 5.48 -13.97
C LEU A 133 -14.89 4.26 -14.48
N VAL A 134 -14.90 3.17 -13.71
CA VAL A 134 -15.60 1.94 -14.08
C VAL A 134 -17.11 2.10 -13.95
N ASN A 135 -17.61 2.70 -12.87
CA ASN A 135 -19.06 2.91 -12.68
C ASN A 135 -19.66 3.85 -13.72
N ARG A 136 -18.90 4.83 -14.21
CA ARG A 136 -19.31 5.76 -15.27
C ARG A 136 -19.04 5.24 -16.68
N ARG A 137 -18.53 4.01 -16.82
CA ARG A 137 -18.14 3.41 -18.12
C ARG A 137 -17.15 4.28 -18.92
N GLN A 138 -16.31 5.03 -18.21
CA GLN A 138 -15.20 5.79 -18.81
C GLN A 138 -13.99 4.90 -19.09
N ILE A 139 -13.90 3.78 -18.36
CA ILE A 139 -12.99 2.68 -18.61
C ILE A 139 -13.80 1.39 -18.63
N GLU A 140 -13.59 0.59 -19.67
CA GLU A 140 -14.29 -0.66 -19.94
C GLU A 140 -13.28 -1.78 -20.27
N LEU A 141 -13.72 -3.04 -20.36
CA LEU A 141 -12.81 -4.17 -20.65
C LEU A 141 -12.02 -3.98 -21.96
N LYS A 142 -12.63 -3.34 -22.95
CA LYS A 142 -12.01 -3.04 -24.26
C LYS A 142 -10.79 -2.13 -24.15
N ASP A 143 -10.60 -1.43 -23.03
CA ASP A 143 -9.45 -0.55 -22.77
C ASP A 143 -8.19 -1.29 -22.32
N PHE A 144 -8.30 -2.60 -22.13
CA PHE A 144 -7.21 -3.47 -21.69
C PHE A 144 -6.80 -4.45 -22.77
N THR A 145 -5.56 -4.91 -22.68
CA THR A 145 -5.02 -6.01 -23.47
C THR A 145 -4.42 -7.05 -22.55
N PRO A 146 -4.80 -8.34 -22.67
CA PRO A 146 -4.13 -9.41 -21.95
C PRO A 146 -2.67 -9.52 -22.43
N ARG A 147 -1.79 -9.86 -21.50
CA ARG A 147 -0.36 -10.12 -21.72
C ARG A 147 -0.07 -11.57 -21.34
N GLU A 148 1.06 -12.07 -21.80
CA GLU A 148 1.57 -13.37 -21.35
C GLU A 148 1.65 -13.44 -19.82
N GLY A 149 1.36 -14.62 -19.26
CA GLY A 149 1.30 -14.83 -17.81
C GLY A 149 0.01 -14.33 -17.13
N GLY A 150 -1.03 -14.05 -17.90
CA GLY A 150 -2.36 -13.68 -17.37
C GLY A 150 -2.45 -12.24 -16.84
N ALA A 151 -1.43 -11.41 -17.12
CA ALA A 151 -1.43 -10.01 -16.73
C ALA A 151 -2.30 -9.17 -17.67
N PHE A 152 -2.88 -8.07 -17.17
CA PHE A 152 -3.55 -7.07 -18.00
C PHE A 152 -2.71 -5.81 -18.15
N GLU A 153 -2.72 -5.22 -19.34
CA GLU A 153 -2.13 -3.90 -19.61
C GLU A 153 -3.19 -2.94 -20.13
N LEU A 154 -3.12 -1.68 -19.69
CA LEU A 154 -3.97 -0.60 -20.17
C LEU A 154 -3.45 -0.06 -21.51
N LYS A 155 -4.33 0.00 -22.52
CA LYS A 155 -4.02 0.55 -23.86
C LYS A 155 -3.54 2.00 -23.77
N LYS A 156 -2.77 2.43 -24.77
CA LYS A 156 -2.13 3.76 -24.80
C LYS A 156 -3.11 4.91 -24.65
N ASP A 157 -4.23 4.88 -25.39
CA ASP A 157 -5.22 5.97 -25.35
C ASP A 157 -6.02 5.96 -24.05
N SER A 158 -6.41 4.78 -23.56
CA SER A 158 -7.06 4.62 -22.27
C SER A 158 -6.14 5.07 -21.12
N ARG A 159 -4.83 4.84 -21.21
CA ARG A 159 -3.83 5.34 -20.26
C ARG A 159 -3.80 6.86 -20.20
N LYS A 160 -3.86 7.53 -21.36
CA LYS A 160 -3.97 9.00 -21.41
C LYS A 160 -5.28 9.48 -20.77
N ALA A 161 -6.40 8.81 -21.06
CA ALA A 161 -7.70 9.14 -20.47
C ALA A 161 -7.67 9.02 -18.93
N VAL A 162 -7.07 7.96 -18.38
CA VAL A 162 -6.89 7.79 -16.93
C VAL A 162 -6.00 8.89 -16.35
N ILE A 163 -4.91 9.27 -17.02
CA ILE A 163 -4.04 10.38 -16.57
C ILE A 163 -4.82 11.69 -16.53
N VAL A 164 -5.60 12.01 -17.58
CA VAL A 164 -6.43 13.22 -17.61
C VAL A 164 -7.41 13.22 -16.44
N ALA A 165 -8.14 12.11 -16.24
CA ALA A 165 -9.09 11.98 -15.14
C ALA A 165 -8.40 12.12 -13.76
N TYR A 166 -7.19 11.58 -13.60
CA TYR A 166 -6.38 11.73 -12.40
C TYR A 166 -5.99 13.19 -12.15
N GLN A 167 -5.53 13.91 -13.18
CA GLN A 167 -5.20 15.33 -13.06
C GLN A 167 -6.43 16.19 -12.76
N THR A 168 -7.59 15.90 -13.38
CA THR A 168 -8.86 16.55 -13.07
C THR A 168 -9.25 16.32 -11.61
N ARG A 169 -9.18 15.07 -11.13
CA ARG A 169 -9.47 14.73 -9.73
C ARG A 169 -8.59 15.50 -8.74
N LYS A 170 -7.33 15.77 -9.08
CA LYS A 170 -6.43 16.59 -8.25
C LYS A 170 -6.85 18.07 -8.14
N GLN A 171 -7.68 18.57 -9.07
CA GLN A 171 -8.20 19.94 -9.01
C GLN A 171 -9.44 20.08 -8.12
N ASP A 172 -10.10 18.97 -7.76
CA ASP A 172 -11.26 18.99 -6.89
C ASP A 172 -10.91 19.66 -5.55
N ILE A 173 -11.79 20.52 -5.08
CA ILE A 173 -11.65 21.23 -3.80
C ILE A 173 -12.29 20.39 -2.71
N ILE A 174 -11.58 20.27 -1.59
CA ILE A 174 -12.09 19.69 -0.35
C ILE A 174 -11.80 20.63 0.82
N THR A 175 -12.64 20.57 1.85
CA THR A 175 -12.38 21.26 3.11
C THR A 175 -11.56 20.33 4.01
N HIS A 176 -10.38 20.79 4.45
CA HIS A 176 -9.57 20.00 5.38
C HIS A 176 -10.23 20.00 6.77
N PRO A 177 -10.62 18.83 7.32
CA PRO A 177 -11.52 18.75 8.47
C PRO A 177 -10.92 19.33 9.75
N VAL A 178 -9.59 19.33 9.87
CA VAL A 178 -8.88 19.88 11.04
C VAL A 178 -8.53 21.36 10.86
N ILE A 179 -8.30 21.82 9.63
CA ILE A 179 -7.80 23.18 9.35
C ILE A 179 -8.96 24.12 8.99
N GLY A 180 -10.10 23.58 8.55
CA GLY A 180 -11.28 24.35 8.13
C GLY A 180 -11.10 25.10 6.81
N GLN A 181 -9.97 24.91 6.13
CA GLN A 181 -9.64 25.60 4.88
C GLN A 181 -9.87 24.71 3.66
N GLU A 182 -10.11 25.35 2.52
CA GLU A 182 -10.24 24.69 1.23
C GLU A 182 -8.86 24.38 0.63
N PHE A 183 -8.70 23.13 0.20
CA PHE A 183 -7.51 22.66 -0.51
C PHE A 183 -7.92 21.95 -1.79
N ARG A 184 -7.13 22.13 -2.84
CA ARG A 184 -7.17 21.19 -3.96
C ARG A 184 -6.60 19.86 -3.49
N ILE A 185 -7.21 18.74 -3.88
CA ILE A 185 -6.74 17.40 -3.53
C ILE A 185 -5.26 17.21 -3.89
N GLY A 186 -4.82 17.75 -5.03
CA GLY A 186 -3.43 17.66 -5.46
C GLY A 186 -2.42 18.35 -4.54
N GLN A 187 -2.86 19.25 -3.65
CA GLN A 187 -2.00 19.94 -2.69
C GLN A 187 -1.82 19.15 -1.40
N LEU A 188 -2.69 18.17 -1.11
CA LEU A 188 -2.70 17.46 0.17
C LEU A 188 -1.39 16.71 0.43
N MET A 189 -0.82 16.05 -0.59
CA MET A 189 0.45 15.34 -0.47
C MET A 189 1.59 16.29 -0.09
N LEU A 190 1.64 17.48 -0.69
CA LEU A 190 2.64 18.50 -0.35
C LEU A 190 2.42 19.06 1.04
N THR A 191 1.16 19.33 1.43
CA THR A 191 0.82 19.79 2.77
C THR A 191 1.23 18.76 3.82
N GLN A 192 0.94 17.48 3.60
CA GLN A 192 1.33 16.43 4.54
C GLN A 192 2.84 16.22 4.60
N ALA A 193 3.55 16.26 3.47
CA ALA A 193 5.01 16.24 3.47
C ALA A 193 5.61 17.41 4.27
N ARG A 194 5.01 18.61 4.21
CA ARG A 194 5.43 19.76 5.03
C ARG A 194 5.16 19.55 6.52
N ILE A 195 4.01 19.00 6.88
CA ILE A 195 3.67 18.68 8.29
C ILE A 195 4.68 17.67 8.82
N LEU A 196 4.98 16.62 8.07
CA LEU A 196 5.99 15.63 8.41
C LEU A 196 7.37 16.28 8.61
N ALA A 197 7.83 17.09 7.66
CA ALA A 197 9.11 17.79 7.76
C ALA A 197 9.21 18.74 8.97
N ARG A 198 8.09 19.37 9.36
CA ARG A 198 8.03 20.20 10.57
C ARG A 198 8.12 19.34 11.83
N HIS A 199 7.43 18.21 11.86
CA HIS A 199 7.49 17.28 12.99
C HIS A 199 8.93 16.74 13.18
N LEU A 200 9.59 16.31 12.10
CA LEU A 200 10.96 15.79 12.16
C LEU A 200 12.00 16.82 12.62
N ARG A 201 11.74 18.12 12.40
CA ARG A 201 12.58 19.22 12.91
C ARG A 201 12.27 19.60 14.36
N GLY A 202 11.21 19.05 14.95
CA GLY A 202 10.74 19.43 16.29
C GLY A 202 9.91 20.71 16.33
N ASP A 203 9.48 21.25 15.18
CA ASP A 203 8.65 22.47 15.12
C ASP A 203 7.21 22.22 15.62
N ILE A 204 6.75 20.97 15.55
CA ILE A 204 5.44 20.54 16.04
C ILE A 204 5.58 19.20 16.79
N PRO A 205 4.81 18.99 17.87
CA PRO A 205 4.99 17.84 18.75
C PRO A 205 4.58 16.52 18.10
N GLU A 206 3.60 16.54 17.19
CA GLU A 206 3.02 15.34 16.60
C GLU A 206 2.74 15.52 15.11
N TYR A 207 2.86 14.41 14.36
CA TYR A 207 2.39 14.30 12.99
C TYR A 207 0.93 13.85 12.98
N LEU A 208 0.04 14.70 12.44
CA LEU A 208 -1.39 14.37 12.30
C LEU A 208 -1.69 13.88 10.87
N PRO A 209 -2.09 12.61 10.68
CA PRO A 209 -2.37 12.06 9.36
C PRO A 209 -3.61 12.73 8.72
N CYS A 210 -3.63 12.79 7.39
CA CYS A 210 -4.78 13.33 6.66
C CYS A 210 -5.95 12.35 6.68
N VAL A 211 -6.87 12.53 7.63
CA VAL A 211 -8.12 11.77 7.69
C VAL A 211 -9.27 12.65 7.22
N LEU A 212 -9.78 12.38 6.03
CA LEU A 212 -10.96 13.04 5.47
C LEU A 212 -12.18 12.15 5.69
N ARG A 213 -13.22 12.72 6.31
CA ARG A 213 -14.51 12.05 6.54
C ARG A 213 -15.50 12.37 5.43
#